data_AF-A0A3D2FN84-F1
#
_entry.id   AF-A0A3D2FN84-F1
#
_cell.length_a   1.000
_cell.length_b   1.000
_cell.length_c   1.000
_cell.angle_alpha   90.00
_cell.angle_beta   90.00
_cell.angle_gamma   90.00
#
_symmetry.space_group_name_H-M   'P 1'
#
loop_
_entity.id
_entity.type
_entity.pdbx_description
1 polymer ?
#
loop_
_entity_poly.entity_id
_entity_poly.type
_entity_poly.pdbx_seq_one_letter_code
_entity_poly.pdbx_strand_id
1 'polypeptide(L)' 'MIESFVQGVTEVSRYIIPLLLVGIPFYGLIIKKVKVYETFVVGAKDGFTIAIRIIPYLVAILVAIGMFRASGA' A
#
# COMPACT_ATOMS: atom_id res chain seq x y z
N MET A 1 -13.57 27.41 -13.82
CA MET A 1 -13.00 26.53 -14.86
C MET A 1 -11.94 25.60 -14.27
N ILE A 2 -10.89 26.11 -13.61
CA ILE A 2 -9.90 25.29 -12.89
C ILE A 2 -10.55 24.52 -11.72
N GLU A 3 -11.37 25.19 -10.91
CA GLU A 3 -12.17 24.57 -9.83
C GLU A 3 -13.01 23.38 -10.32
N SER A 4 -13.73 23.55 -11.44
CA SER A 4 -14.57 22.50 -12.05
C SER A 4 -13.75 21.30 -12.53
N PHE A 5 -12.53 21.54 -13.02
CA PHE A 5 -11.61 20.48 -13.43
C PHE A 5 -11.06 19.71 -12.21
N VAL A 6 -10.65 20.42 -11.16
CA VAL A 6 -10.16 19.81 -9.91
C VAL A 6 -11.24 18.97 -9.24
N GLN A 7 -12.49 19.44 -9.23
CA GLN A 7 -13.63 18.68 -8.72
C GLN A 7 -13.89 17.39 -9.53
N GLY A 8 -13.80 17.47 -10.87
CA GLY A 8 -13.93 16.29 -11.72
C GLY A 8 -12.87 15.22 -11.45
N VAL A 9 -11.60 15.62 -11.29
CA VAL A 9 -10.50 14.71 -10.96
C VAL A 9 -10.66 14.10 -9.56
N THR A 10 -11.11 14.90 -8.59
CA THR A 10 -11.27 14.45 -7.21
C THR A 10 -12.37 13.40 -7.06
N GLU A 11 -13.50 13.58 -7.75
CA GLU A 11 -14.59 12.60 -7.74
C GLU A 11 -14.17 11.27 -8.38
N VAL A 12 -13.44 11.30 -9.50
CA VAL A 12 -12.88 10.08 -10.11
C VAL A 12 -11.86 9.40 -9.19
N SER A 13 -11.01 10.19 -8.54
CA SER A 13 -9.96 9.67 -7.64
C SER A 13 -10.54 8.90 -6.46
N ARG A 14 -11.72 9.30 -5.94
CA ARG A 14 -12.40 8.60 -4.85
C ARG A 14 -12.76 7.15 -5.20
N TYR A 15 -13.02 6.86 -6.48
CA TYR A 15 -13.38 5.52 -6.93
C TYR A 15 -12.19 4.59 -7.16
N ILE A 16 -10.95 5.10 -7.17
CA ILE A 16 -9.76 4.28 -7.43
C ILE A 16 -9.60 3.17 -6.38
N ILE A 17 -9.75 3.50 -5.09
CA ILE A 17 -9.56 2.52 -4.01
C ILE A 17 -10.63 1.40 -4.08
N PRO A 18 -11.94 1.71 -4.12
CA PRO A 18 -12.97 0.68 -4.28
C PRO A 18 -12.79 -0.15 -5.55
N LEU A 19 -12.44 0.49 -6.67
CA LEU A 19 -12.21 -0.19 -7.95
C LEU A 19 -11.07 -1.21 -7.84
N LEU A 20 -9.95 -0.86 -7.22
CA LEU A 20 -8.84 -1.79 -7.02
C LEU A 20 -9.23 -2.91 -6.06
N LEU A 21 -9.92 -2.57 -4.97
CA LEU A 21 -10.28 -3.52 -3.92
C LEU A 21 -11.26 -4.59 -4.40
N VAL A 22 -12.15 -4.25 -5.34
CA VAL A 22 -13.08 -5.21 -5.96
C VAL A 22 -12.51 -5.79 -7.25
N GLY A 23 -11.90 -4.95 -8.08
CA GLY A 23 -11.41 -5.32 -9.42
C GLY A 23 -10.28 -6.33 -9.40
N ILE A 24 -9.33 -6.23 -8.45
CA ILE A 24 -8.22 -7.18 -8.35
C ILE A 24 -8.73 -8.59 -7.97
N PRO A 25 -9.53 -8.77 -6.90
CA PRO A 25 -10.17 -10.05 -6.61
C PRO A 25 -11.05 -10.58 -7.74
N PHE A 26 -11.85 -9.71 -8.35
CA PHE A 26 -12.77 -10.09 -9.44
C PHE A 26 -12.02 -10.61 -10.67
N TYR A 27 -10.92 -9.96 -11.05
CA TYR A 27 -10.01 -10.41 -12.09
C TYR A 27 -9.40 -11.78 -11.76
N GLY A 28 -8.92 -11.96 -10.52
CA GLY A 28 -8.36 -13.23 -10.04
C GLY A 28 -9.38 -14.38 -10.08
N LEU A 29 -10.63 -14.08 -9.74
CA LEU A 29 -11.71 -15.07 -9.71
C LEU A 29 -12.20 -15.47 -11.10
N ILE A 30 -12.43 -14.49 -12.00
CA ILE A 30 -13.10 -14.75 -13.28
C ILE A 30 -12.13 -15.14 -14.37
N ILE A 31 -11.00 -14.42 -14.49
CA ILE A 31 -10.07 -14.60 -15.61
C ILE A 31 -9.04 -15.67 -15.26
N LYS A 32 -8.49 -15.63 -14.05
CA LYS A 32 -7.47 -16.61 -13.62
C LYS A 32 -8.05 -17.84 -12.91
N LYS A 33 -9.34 -17.83 -12.53
CA LYS A 33 -10.02 -18.92 -11.81
C LYS A 33 -9.21 -19.46 -10.62
N VAL A 34 -8.50 -18.58 -9.94
CA VAL A 34 -7.73 -18.93 -8.73
C VAL A 34 -8.57 -18.70 -7.49
N LYS A 35 -8.30 -19.46 -6.44
CA LYS A 35 -8.90 -19.23 -5.12
C LYS A 35 -8.32 -17.96 -4.50
N VAL A 36 -8.95 -16.83 -4.80
CA VAL A 36 -8.45 -15.48 -4.45
C VAL A 36 -8.13 -15.36 -2.96
N TYR A 37 -8.99 -15.92 -2.09
CA TYR A 37 -8.77 -15.87 -0.65
C TYR A 37 -7.49 -16.59 -0.22
N GLU A 38 -7.28 -17.84 -0.67
CA GLU A 38 -6.08 -18.61 -0.32
C GLU A 38 -4.81 -17.92 -0.83
N THR A 39 -4.81 -17.47 -2.09
CA THR A 39 -3.67 -16.75 -2.68
C THR A 39 -3.39 -15.42 -1.96
N PHE A 40 -4.43 -14.69 -1.58
CA PHE A 40 -4.30 -13.45 -0.82
C PHE A 40 -3.65 -13.70 0.55
N VAL A 41 -4.09 -14.72 1.28
CA VAL A 41 -3.54 -15.05 2.60
C VAL A 41 -2.06 -15.47 2.49
N VAL A 42 -1.71 -16.26 1.46
CA VAL A 42 -0.30 -16.63 1.20
C VAL A 42 0.53 -15.38 0.89
N GLY A 43 0.08 -14.52 -0.02
CA GLY A 43 0.78 -13.28 -0.36
C GLY A 43 0.92 -12.32 0.83
N ALA A 44 -0.11 -12.22 1.68
CA ALA A 44 -0.06 -11.42 2.89
C ALA A 44 0.98 -11.94 3.90
N LYS A 45 1.12 -13.26 4.04
CA LYS A 45 2.13 -13.88 4.91
C LYS A 45 3.56 -13.60 4.42
N ASP A 46 3.78 -13.64 3.11
CA ASP A 46 5.07 -13.29 2.52
C ASP A 46 5.38 -11.80 2.71
N GLY A 47 4.40 -10.93 2.47
CA GLY A 47 4.52 -9.49 2.73
C GLY A 47 4.83 -9.17 4.20
N PHE A 48 4.23 -9.89 5.14
CA PHE A 48 4.53 -9.77 6.56
C PHE A 48 5.98 -10.14 6.89
N THR A 49 6.50 -11.21 6.27
CA THR A 49 7.91 -11.60 6.41
C THR A 49 8.85 -10.51 5.90
N ILE A 50 8.51 -9.89 4.76
CA ILE A 50 9.26 -8.74 4.23
C ILE A 50 9.19 -7.55 5.20
N ALA A 51 8.01 -7.22 5.72
CA ALA A 51 7.85 -6.12 6.67
C ALA A 51 8.71 -6.30 7.92
N ILE A 52 8.72 -7.49 8.53
CA ILE A 52 9.59 -7.80 9.68
C ILE A 52 11.07 -7.60 9.36
N ARG A 53 11.50 -7.91 8.13
CA ARG A 53 12.90 -7.69 7.71
C ARG A 53 13.23 -6.21 7.51
N ILE A 54 12.27 -5.40 7.06
CA ILE A 54 12.47 -3.96 6.81
C ILE A 54 12.45 -3.14 8.10
N ILE A 55 11.60 -3.50 9.06
CA ILE A 55 11.43 -2.77 10.34
C ILE A 55 12.76 -2.46 11.03
N PRO A 56 13.70 -3.41 11.24
CA PRO A 56 14.98 -3.15 11.89
C PRO A 56 15.81 -2.05 11.21
N TYR A 57 15.85 -2.03 9.88
CA TYR A 57 16.58 -0.99 9.14
C TYR A 57 15.94 0.38 9.29
N LEU A 58 14.61 0.44 9.23
CA LEU A 58 13.87 1.69 9.48
C LEU A 58 14.14 2.21 10.89
N VAL A 59 14.12 1.34 11.90
CA VAL A 59 14.43 1.71 13.29
C VAL A 59 15.86 2.24 13.40
N ALA A 60 16.84 1.58 12.79
CA ALA A 60 18.23 2.04 12.81
C ALA A 60 18.38 3.45 12.21
N ILE A 61 17.72 3.71 11.07
CA ILE A 61 17.72 5.03 10.43
C ILE A 61 17.05 6.07 11.33
N LEU A 62 15.88 5.76 11.88
CA LEU A 62 15.13 6.67 12.76
C LEU A 62 15.93 7.00 14.04
N VAL A 63 16.63 6.02 14.62
CA VAL A 63 17.51 6.21 15.77
C VAL A 63 18.72 7.07 15.41
N ALA A 64 19.37 6.82 14.26
CA ALA A 64 20.48 7.64 13.79
C ALA A 64 20.06 9.10 13.61
N ILE A 65 18.94 9.37 12.95
CA ILE A 65 18.38 10.72 12.80
C ILE A 65 18.10 11.35 14.17
N GLY A 66 17.54 10.59 15.11
CA GLY A 66 17.30 11.04 16.48
C GLY A 66 18.59 11.47 17.20
N MET A 67 19.66 10.68 17.06
CA MET A 67 20.97 11.00 17.63
C MET A 67 21.57 12.27 17.01
N PHE A 68 21.59 12.38 15.68
CA PHE A 68 22.08 13.58 15.00
C PHE A 68 21.32 14.84 15.41
N ARG A 69 19.99 14.74 15.50
CA ARG A 69 19.13 15.86 15.90
C ARG A 69 19.35 16.26 17.37
N ALA A 70 19.62 15.30 18.26
CA ALA A 70 19.91 15.58 19.67
C ALA A 70 21.32 16.16 19.89
N SER A 71 22.28 15.84 19.02
CA SER A 71 23.63 16.40 19.08
C SER A 71 23.77 17.81 18.51
N GLY A 72 22.71 18.38 17.93
CA GLY A 72 22.73 19.73 17.36
C GLY A 72 23.51 19.87 16.05
N ALA A 73 23.72 18.75 15.33
CA ALA A 73 24.28 18.72 13.99
C ALA A 73 23.20 19.00 12.92
#